data_AF-A0A5D3FVM2-F1
#
_entry.id   AF-A0A5D3FVM2-F1
#
_cell.length_a   1.000
_cell.length_b   1.000
_cell.length_c   1.000
_cell.angle_alpha   90.00
_cell.angle_beta   90.00
_cell.angle_gamma   90.00
#
_symmetry.space_group_name_H-M   'P 1'
#
loop_
_entity.id
_entity.type
_entity.pdbx_description
1 polymer ?
#
loop_
_entity_poly.entity_id
_entity_poly.type
_entity_poly.pdbx_seq_one_letter_code
_entity_poly.pdbx_strand_id
1 'polypeptide(L)'
;MHPAAFKSLDFLADCPGLRYLEVTGRIRDDLASFRLPDLRELVLLTRSPRAIPGFAAAGLTRLGIDDRPGKEHIAELRELRELLICLWKGADLSFLGDPPPPLQVLRLEGKKQLATLDGIEGCRDLTELEVSDAQVDSLEPLRELTGLRVLRLMPGYQPKVRTRLDLSVLTGLKGLETITLAYTGEIVSLRPLRELPALREVRIRADILDGDLSPLDDLPADAIVVRPDE
;
A
#
# COMPACT_ATOMS: atom_id res chain seq x y z
N MET A 1 8.02 21.57 -21.89
CA MET A 1 7.54 20.60 -22.91
C MET A 1 7.07 19.37 -22.18
N HIS A 2 5.78 19.02 -22.26
CA HIS A 2 5.37 17.68 -21.85
C HIS A 2 5.90 16.68 -22.89
N PRO A 3 6.56 15.58 -22.49
CA PRO A 3 6.94 14.55 -23.45
C PRO A 3 5.69 14.06 -24.19
N ALA A 4 5.82 13.88 -25.50
CA ALA A 4 4.74 13.36 -26.34
C ALA A 4 4.31 11.99 -25.79
N ALA A 5 3.01 11.82 -25.55
CA ALA A 5 2.47 10.53 -25.12
C ALA A 5 2.62 9.51 -26.27
N PHE A 6 3.10 8.31 -25.97
CA PHE A 6 3.01 7.20 -26.92
C PHE A 6 1.53 6.87 -27.16
N LYS A 7 1.20 6.54 -28.42
CA LYS A 7 -0.18 6.30 -28.83
C LYS A 7 -0.75 5.03 -28.22
N SER A 8 -0.06 3.90 -28.35
CA SER A 8 -0.52 2.63 -27.80
C SER A 8 0.62 1.62 -27.60
N LEU A 9 0.32 0.53 -26.88
CA LEU A 9 1.18 -0.66 -26.74
C LEU A 9 0.75 -1.83 -27.64
N ASP A 10 0.07 -1.57 -28.76
CA ASP A 10 -0.49 -2.65 -29.61
C ASP A 10 0.56 -3.61 -30.17
N PHE A 11 1.81 -3.16 -30.29
CA PHE A 11 2.94 -4.01 -30.70
C PHE A 11 3.17 -5.21 -29.77
N LEU A 12 2.65 -5.18 -28.54
CA LEU A 12 2.72 -6.31 -27.60
C LEU A 12 1.98 -7.55 -28.11
N ALA A 13 1.06 -7.40 -29.08
CA ALA A 13 0.41 -8.54 -29.72
C ALA A 13 1.40 -9.52 -30.38
N ASP A 14 2.57 -9.03 -30.79
CA ASP A 14 3.63 -9.84 -31.41
C ASP A 14 4.59 -10.45 -30.36
N CYS A 15 4.34 -10.24 -29.07
CA CYS A 15 5.17 -10.67 -27.95
C CYS A 15 4.41 -11.57 -26.94
N PRO A 16 3.69 -12.63 -27.36
CA PRO A 16 2.77 -13.37 -26.49
C PRO A 16 3.45 -14.09 -25.30
N GLY A 17 4.73 -14.48 -25.45
CA GLY A 17 5.48 -15.19 -24.40
C GLY A 17 6.14 -14.29 -23.36
N LEU A 18 5.80 -12.99 -23.33
CA LEU A 18 6.38 -12.05 -22.38
C LEU A 18 5.95 -12.39 -20.96
N ARG A 19 6.92 -12.48 -20.05
CA ARG A 19 6.69 -12.79 -18.62
C ARG A 19 6.78 -11.57 -17.70
N TYR A 20 7.50 -10.55 -18.14
CA TYR A 20 7.77 -9.34 -17.37
C TYR A 20 7.58 -8.14 -18.28
N LEU A 21 6.73 -7.21 -17.87
CA LEU A 21 6.50 -5.96 -18.60
C LEU A 21 6.45 -4.81 -17.62
N GLU A 22 7.35 -3.84 -17.79
CA GLU A 22 7.32 -2.57 -17.10
C GLU A 22 7.26 -1.44 -18.11
N VAL A 23 6.25 -0.58 -17.98
CA VAL A 23 6.06 0.60 -18.81
C VAL A 23 5.71 1.77 -17.90
N THR A 24 6.54 2.81 -17.94
CA THR A 24 6.33 4.06 -17.22
C THR A 24 6.25 5.23 -18.20
N GLY A 25 5.50 6.27 -17.80
CA GLY A 25 5.31 7.46 -18.64
C GLY A 25 4.03 7.43 -19.46
N ARG A 26 3.68 8.54 -20.13
CA ARG A 26 2.33 8.71 -20.70
C ARG A 26 2.07 7.81 -21.91
N ILE A 27 1.14 6.85 -21.76
CA ILE A 27 0.60 6.02 -22.84
C ILE A 27 -0.91 6.26 -22.94
N ARG A 28 -1.46 6.48 -24.15
CA ARG A 28 -2.92 6.69 -24.31
C ARG A 28 -3.74 5.40 -24.30
N ASP A 29 -3.18 4.31 -24.82
CA ASP A 29 -3.82 2.99 -24.81
C ASP A 29 -2.80 1.90 -24.48
N ASP A 30 -2.90 1.34 -23.28
CA ASP A 30 -2.06 0.27 -22.76
C ASP A 30 -2.78 -1.08 -22.64
N LEU A 31 -3.97 -1.20 -23.26
CA LEU A 31 -4.86 -2.35 -23.10
C LEU A 31 -4.28 -3.66 -23.65
N ALA A 32 -3.36 -3.57 -24.61
CA ALA A 32 -2.65 -4.75 -25.14
C ALA A 32 -1.90 -5.52 -24.05
N SER A 33 -1.39 -4.84 -23.02
CA SER A 33 -0.65 -5.45 -21.91
C SER A 33 -1.48 -6.47 -21.11
N PHE A 34 -2.79 -6.23 -20.98
CA PHE A 34 -3.70 -7.09 -20.22
C PHE A 34 -4.11 -8.36 -20.97
N ARG A 35 -3.81 -8.43 -22.28
CA ARG A 35 -4.08 -9.59 -23.14
C ARG A 35 -2.92 -10.58 -23.21
N LEU A 36 -1.78 -10.28 -22.60
CA LEU A 36 -0.61 -11.15 -22.56
C LEU A 36 -0.84 -12.28 -21.54
N PRO A 37 -0.97 -13.55 -21.95
CA PRO A 37 -1.42 -14.62 -21.05
C PRO A 37 -0.32 -15.14 -20.11
N ASP A 38 0.96 -14.96 -20.49
CA ASP A 38 2.10 -15.56 -19.79
C ASP A 38 2.78 -14.62 -18.78
N LEU A 39 2.23 -13.43 -18.56
CA LEU A 39 2.80 -12.46 -17.62
C LEU A 39 2.81 -13.00 -16.18
N ARG A 40 3.94 -12.78 -15.51
CA ARG A 40 4.16 -13.00 -14.09
C ARG A 40 4.27 -11.67 -13.35
N GLU A 41 4.82 -10.66 -14.02
CA GLU A 41 4.93 -9.32 -13.46
C GLU A 41 4.51 -8.27 -14.49
N LEU A 42 3.65 -7.35 -14.05
CA LEU A 42 3.14 -6.26 -14.86
C LEU A 42 3.20 -4.96 -14.08
N VAL A 43 3.98 -3.98 -14.55
CA VAL A 43 4.02 -2.63 -14.00
C VAL A 43 3.64 -1.64 -15.10
N LEU A 44 2.47 -1.01 -14.97
CA LEU A 44 1.91 -0.03 -15.91
C LEU A 44 1.63 1.28 -15.18
N LEU A 45 2.66 2.13 -15.06
CA LEU A 45 2.55 3.49 -14.53
C LEU A 45 2.43 4.47 -15.70
N THR A 46 1.40 4.25 -16.50
CA THR A 46 1.23 4.83 -17.84
C THR A 46 0.39 6.10 -17.87
N ARG A 47 -0.35 6.38 -16.79
CA ARG A 47 -1.41 7.40 -16.70
C ARG A 47 -2.44 7.30 -17.82
N SER A 48 -2.64 6.08 -18.34
CA SER A 48 -3.60 5.80 -19.39
C SER A 48 -5.03 6.09 -18.88
N PRO A 49 -5.86 6.80 -19.67
CA PRO A 49 -7.24 7.09 -19.29
C PRO A 49 -8.18 5.89 -19.48
N ARG A 50 -7.68 4.80 -20.07
CA ARG A 50 -8.47 3.60 -20.37
C ARG A 50 -8.73 2.84 -19.08
N ALA A 51 -9.96 2.37 -18.91
CA ALA A 51 -10.30 1.49 -17.81
C ALA A 51 -9.48 0.20 -17.88
N ILE A 52 -9.08 -0.32 -16.73
CA ILE A 52 -8.43 -1.62 -16.59
C ILE A 52 -9.45 -2.68 -17.02
N PRO A 53 -9.15 -3.48 -18.05
CA PRO A 53 -9.98 -4.63 -18.41
C PRO A 53 -9.68 -5.79 -17.44
N GLY A 54 -10.33 -6.94 -17.64
CA GLY A 54 -9.89 -8.19 -17.02
C GLY A 54 -8.48 -8.60 -17.48
N PHE A 55 -7.86 -9.51 -16.72
CA PHE A 55 -6.49 -9.97 -16.95
C PHE A 55 -6.48 -11.34 -17.65
N ALA A 56 -5.80 -11.46 -18.78
CA ALA A 56 -5.55 -12.77 -19.39
C ALA A 56 -4.51 -13.59 -18.59
N ALA A 57 -3.61 -12.90 -17.88
CA ALA A 57 -2.53 -13.51 -17.11
C ALA A 57 -3.02 -14.04 -15.75
N ALA A 58 -3.62 -15.24 -15.74
CA ALA A 58 -4.06 -15.90 -14.51
C ALA A 58 -2.89 -16.17 -13.52
N GLY A 59 -1.66 -16.25 -14.03
CA GLY A 59 -0.45 -16.51 -13.24
C GLY A 59 0.29 -15.27 -12.74
N LEU A 60 -0.33 -14.09 -12.79
CA LEU A 60 0.31 -12.83 -12.41
C LEU A 60 0.56 -12.77 -10.89
N THR A 61 1.82 -12.56 -10.50
CA THR A 61 2.26 -12.54 -9.10
C THR A 61 2.60 -11.14 -8.60
N ARG A 62 2.98 -10.22 -9.49
CA ARG A 62 3.27 -8.81 -9.19
C ARG A 62 2.51 -7.89 -10.14
N LEU A 63 1.81 -6.92 -9.59
CA LEU A 63 1.07 -5.90 -10.34
C LEU A 63 1.38 -4.51 -9.79
N GLY A 64 1.82 -3.60 -10.65
CA GLY A 64 1.92 -2.17 -10.37
C GLY A 64 1.08 -1.39 -11.37
N ILE A 65 0.12 -0.57 -10.94
CA ILE A 65 -0.74 0.18 -11.87
C ILE A 65 -1.12 1.55 -11.31
N ASP A 66 -1.43 2.50 -12.20
CA ASP A 66 -2.15 3.70 -11.79
C ASP A 66 -3.62 3.39 -11.46
N ASP A 67 -4.14 4.02 -10.40
CA ASP A 67 -5.56 3.97 -10.06
C ASP A 67 -6.41 4.61 -11.16
N ARG A 68 -7.30 3.79 -11.71
CA ARG A 68 -8.26 4.13 -12.76
C ARG A 68 -9.44 3.14 -12.73
N PRO A 69 -10.56 3.46 -13.41
CA PRO A 69 -11.73 2.58 -13.44
C PRO A 69 -11.37 1.15 -13.87
N GLY A 70 -12.05 0.14 -13.31
CA GLY A 70 -11.82 -1.26 -13.63
C GLY A 70 -10.76 -1.95 -12.77
N LYS A 71 -10.18 -1.25 -11.78
CA LYS A 71 -9.26 -1.86 -10.79
C LYS A 71 -9.92 -2.98 -9.97
N GLU A 72 -11.23 -3.06 -9.95
CA GLU A 72 -12.00 -4.09 -9.26
C GLU A 72 -11.70 -5.49 -9.83
N HIS A 73 -11.24 -5.60 -11.08
CA HIS A 73 -10.77 -6.87 -11.66
C HIS A 73 -9.51 -7.43 -10.97
N ILE A 74 -8.80 -6.63 -10.17
CA ILE A 74 -7.65 -7.10 -9.37
C ILE A 74 -8.09 -8.17 -8.37
N ALA A 75 -9.34 -8.10 -7.87
CA ALA A 75 -9.92 -9.10 -6.97
C ALA A 75 -9.93 -10.52 -7.57
N GLU A 76 -9.85 -10.64 -8.89
CA GLU A 76 -9.86 -11.92 -9.61
C GLU A 76 -8.48 -12.60 -9.66
N LEU A 77 -7.40 -11.88 -9.33
CA LEU A 77 -6.02 -12.36 -9.46
C LEU A 77 -5.59 -13.24 -8.27
N ARG A 78 -5.88 -14.53 -8.36
CA ARG A 78 -5.65 -15.49 -7.25
C ARG A 78 -4.19 -15.86 -6.98
N GLU A 79 -3.28 -15.52 -7.89
CA GLU A 79 -1.83 -15.70 -7.69
C GLU A 79 -1.09 -14.41 -7.32
N LEU A 80 -1.80 -13.28 -7.19
CA LEU A 80 -1.18 -12.00 -6.91
C LEU A 80 -0.64 -11.96 -5.48
N ARG A 81 0.65 -11.65 -5.33
CA ARG A 81 1.35 -11.52 -4.04
C ARG A 81 1.76 -10.09 -3.77
N GLU A 82 2.06 -9.32 -4.80
CA GLU A 82 2.55 -7.95 -4.65
C GLU A 82 1.73 -6.99 -5.50
N LEU A 83 1.13 -6.00 -4.82
CA LEU A 83 0.31 -4.97 -5.46
C LEU A 83 0.85 -3.58 -5.14
N LEU A 84 1.11 -2.80 -6.19
CA LEU A 84 1.34 -1.36 -6.13
C LEU A 84 0.22 -0.62 -6.86
N ILE A 85 -0.47 0.28 -6.17
CA ILE A 85 -1.39 1.23 -6.80
C ILE A 85 -0.81 2.64 -6.69
N CYS A 86 -0.42 3.23 -7.81
CA CYS A 86 -0.03 4.64 -7.89
C CYS A 86 -1.24 5.54 -8.13
N LEU A 87 -1.14 6.80 -7.74
CA LEU A 87 -2.21 7.79 -7.93
C LEU A 87 -3.56 7.36 -7.33
N TRP A 88 -3.54 6.57 -6.27
CA TRP A 88 -4.73 6.05 -5.58
C TRP A 88 -5.63 7.17 -5.11
N LYS A 89 -6.92 7.07 -5.42
CA LYS A 89 -8.00 8.00 -5.07
C LYS A 89 -9.18 7.31 -4.39
N GLY A 90 -9.05 6.02 -4.08
CA GLY A 90 -10.09 5.29 -3.35
C GLY A 90 -10.30 5.86 -1.95
N ALA A 91 -11.53 5.75 -1.45
CA ALA A 91 -11.85 6.04 -0.06
C ALA A 91 -11.49 4.87 0.86
N ASP A 92 -11.48 3.65 0.32
CA ASP A 92 -11.23 2.38 1.01
C ASP A 92 -10.60 1.36 0.04
N LEU A 93 -10.40 0.13 0.52
CA LEU A 93 -9.80 -1.00 -0.20
C LEU A 93 -10.82 -2.06 -0.62
N SER A 94 -12.11 -1.75 -0.66
CA SER A 94 -13.18 -2.68 -1.05
C SER A 94 -13.02 -3.24 -2.47
N PHE A 95 -12.27 -2.56 -3.34
CA PHE A 95 -11.93 -3.05 -4.68
C PHE A 95 -11.12 -4.35 -4.69
N LEU A 96 -10.50 -4.72 -3.55
CA LEU A 96 -9.82 -6.01 -3.40
C LEU A 96 -10.82 -7.17 -3.36
N GLY A 97 -12.09 -6.91 -3.05
CA GLY A 97 -13.15 -7.91 -2.99
C GLY A 97 -13.06 -8.86 -1.79
N ASP A 98 -14.03 -9.76 -1.70
CA ASP A 98 -14.10 -10.81 -0.67
C ASP A 98 -14.40 -12.17 -1.36
N PRO A 99 -13.46 -13.14 -1.36
CA PRO A 99 -12.13 -13.05 -0.74
C PRO A 99 -11.16 -12.18 -1.57
N PRO A 100 -10.23 -11.45 -0.91
CA PRO A 100 -9.21 -10.68 -1.62
C PRO A 100 -8.14 -11.58 -2.25
N PRO A 101 -7.29 -11.04 -3.14
CA PRO A 101 -6.07 -11.72 -3.55
C PRO A 101 -5.18 -12.03 -2.33
N PRO A 102 -4.41 -13.13 -2.34
CA PRO A 102 -3.48 -13.51 -1.27
C PRO A 102 -2.21 -12.65 -1.27
N LEU A 103 -2.39 -11.34 -1.04
CA LEU A 103 -1.34 -10.35 -1.03
C LEU A 103 -0.39 -10.57 0.15
N GLN A 104 0.91 -10.48 -0.13
CA GLN A 104 2.00 -10.43 0.84
C GLN A 104 2.53 -9.00 1.01
N VAL A 105 2.47 -8.20 -0.07
CA VAL A 105 2.90 -6.81 -0.09
C VAL A 105 1.83 -5.96 -0.76
N LEU A 106 1.37 -4.93 -0.05
CA LEU A 106 0.46 -3.90 -0.58
C LEU A 106 1.09 -2.53 -0.42
N ARG A 107 1.26 -1.84 -1.54
CA ARG A 107 1.76 -0.46 -1.61
C ARG A 107 0.74 0.43 -2.28
N LEU A 108 0.40 1.53 -1.61
CA LEU A 108 -0.55 2.52 -2.09
C LEU A 108 0.15 3.88 -2.10
N GLU A 109 0.21 4.52 -3.25
CA GLU A 109 0.65 5.91 -3.40
C GLU A 109 -0.57 6.76 -3.77
N GLY A 110 -1.02 7.55 -2.80
CA GLY A 110 -2.22 8.36 -2.90
C GLY A 110 -2.04 9.65 -3.70
N LYS A 111 -2.97 10.56 -3.48
CA LYS A 111 -3.12 11.88 -4.10
C LYS A 111 -3.56 12.95 -3.09
N LYS A 112 -3.03 12.87 -1.88
CA LYS A 112 -3.31 13.77 -0.76
C LYS A 112 -4.76 13.75 -0.29
N GLN A 113 -5.33 12.55 -0.20
CA GLN A 113 -6.67 12.30 0.32
C GLN A 113 -6.66 11.75 1.75
N LEU A 114 -7.83 11.78 2.38
CA LEU A 114 -8.17 10.95 3.52
C LEU A 114 -8.73 9.61 3.01
N ALA A 115 -8.36 8.50 3.62
CA ALA A 115 -8.87 7.18 3.29
C ALA A 115 -8.94 6.26 4.52
N THR A 116 -9.75 5.22 4.44
CA THR A 116 -9.78 4.11 5.38
C THR A 116 -9.03 2.90 4.78
N LEU A 117 -8.75 1.91 5.62
CA LEU A 117 -8.19 0.63 5.18
C LEU A 117 -9.26 -0.47 5.06
N ASP A 118 -10.54 -0.13 5.13
CA ASP A 118 -11.63 -1.10 5.09
C ASP A 118 -11.57 -1.90 3.78
N GLY A 119 -11.77 -3.21 3.85
CA GLY A 119 -11.57 -4.16 2.74
C GLY A 119 -10.24 -4.90 2.77
N ILE A 120 -9.30 -4.55 3.66
CA ILE A 120 -8.02 -5.27 3.83
C ILE A 120 -8.11 -6.46 4.79
N GLU A 121 -9.18 -6.59 5.57
CA GLU A 121 -9.31 -7.52 6.70
C GLU A 121 -9.14 -8.99 6.28
N GLY A 122 -9.46 -9.30 5.02
CA GLY A 122 -9.29 -10.64 4.42
C GLY A 122 -7.87 -10.96 3.94
N CYS A 123 -6.95 -9.97 3.87
CA CYS A 123 -5.59 -10.14 3.36
C CYS A 123 -4.66 -10.80 4.41
N ARG A 124 -5.02 -12.01 4.85
CA ARG A 124 -4.36 -12.70 5.98
C ARG A 124 -2.89 -13.06 5.75
N ASP A 125 -2.45 -13.11 4.49
CA ASP A 125 -1.06 -13.38 4.11
C ASP A 125 -0.21 -12.10 4.05
N LEU A 126 -0.78 -10.92 4.34
CA LEU A 126 -0.11 -9.64 4.21
C LEU A 126 1.01 -9.50 5.24
N THR A 127 2.22 -9.25 4.75
CA THR A 127 3.42 -9.06 5.56
C THR A 127 3.93 -7.62 5.53
N GLU A 128 3.63 -6.88 4.46
CA GLU A 128 4.01 -5.48 4.30
C GLU A 128 2.83 -4.65 3.80
N LEU A 129 2.52 -3.58 4.54
CA LEU A 129 1.61 -2.52 4.12
C LEU A 129 2.36 -1.19 4.11
N GLU A 130 2.38 -0.54 2.95
CA GLU A 130 2.88 0.81 2.79
C GLU A 130 1.81 1.70 2.16
N VAL A 131 1.49 2.80 2.84
CA VAL A 131 0.58 3.83 2.34
C VAL A 131 1.33 5.16 2.37
N SER A 132 1.53 5.75 1.20
CA SER A 132 2.18 7.04 1.00
C SER A 132 1.23 8.00 0.31
N ASP A 133 1.44 9.32 0.47
CA ASP A 133 0.60 10.36 -0.16
C ASP A 133 -0.92 10.20 0.09
N ALA A 134 -1.31 9.49 1.14
CA ALA A 134 -2.68 9.38 1.64
C ALA A 134 -2.67 9.34 3.17
N GLN A 135 -3.63 10.01 3.78
CA GLN A 135 -3.85 10.00 5.22
C GLN A 135 -4.83 8.88 5.57
N VAL A 136 -4.40 7.95 6.42
CA VAL A 136 -5.26 6.92 7.01
C VAL A 136 -5.84 7.44 8.32
N ASP A 137 -7.15 7.29 8.54
CA ASP A 137 -7.83 7.77 9.73
C ASP A 137 -7.98 6.74 10.85
N SER A 138 -7.92 5.44 10.51
CA SER A 138 -8.10 4.33 11.44
C SER A 138 -7.22 3.14 11.08
N LEU A 139 -6.72 2.46 12.11
CA LEU A 139 -5.97 1.19 11.98
C LEU A 139 -6.85 -0.03 12.23
N GLU A 140 -8.14 0.16 12.55
CA GLU A 140 -9.08 -0.91 12.90
C GLU A 140 -9.06 -2.11 11.94
N PRO A 141 -9.01 -1.92 10.60
CA PRO A 141 -9.00 -3.03 9.65
C PRO A 141 -7.75 -3.94 9.75
N LEU A 142 -6.70 -3.48 10.43
CA LEU A 142 -5.46 -4.24 10.60
C LEU A 142 -5.51 -5.24 11.75
N ARG A 143 -6.51 -5.17 12.65
CA ARG A 143 -6.53 -5.89 13.94
C ARG A 143 -6.17 -7.38 13.83
N GLU A 144 -6.69 -8.06 12.81
CA GLU A 144 -6.55 -9.51 12.64
C GLU A 144 -5.42 -9.90 11.67
N LEU A 145 -4.67 -8.94 11.12
CA LEU A 145 -3.58 -9.20 10.16
C LEU A 145 -2.29 -9.61 10.89
N THR A 146 -2.37 -10.68 11.69
CA THR A 146 -1.29 -11.15 12.59
C THR A 146 0.01 -11.53 11.87
N GLY A 147 0.00 -11.71 10.55
CA GLY A 147 1.17 -11.91 9.71
C GLY A 147 1.94 -10.63 9.34
N LEU A 148 1.40 -9.44 9.65
CA LEU A 148 2.00 -8.16 9.28
C LEU A 148 3.31 -7.93 10.02
N ARG A 149 4.39 -7.66 9.28
CA ARG A 149 5.74 -7.40 9.79
C ARG A 149 6.18 -5.96 9.57
N VAL A 150 5.66 -5.32 8.54
CA VAL A 150 6.01 -3.94 8.17
C VAL A 150 4.74 -3.12 7.97
N LEU A 151 4.62 -2.04 8.74
CA LEU A 151 3.59 -1.01 8.57
C LEU A 151 4.25 0.35 8.34
N ARG A 152 4.00 0.95 7.18
CA ARG A 152 4.46 2.30 6.86
C ARG A 152 3.29 3.17 6.42
N LEU A 153 3.01 4.19 7.20
CA LEU A 153 2.03 5.24 6.88
C LEU A 153 2.78 6.56 6.76
N MET A 154 2.91 7.05 5.54
CA MET A 154 3.78 8.18 5.19
C MET A 154 3.06 9.15 4.25
N PRO A 155 2.03 9.89 4.70
CA PRO A 155 1.38 10.90 3.86
C PRO A 155 2.35 11.86 3.16
N GLY A 156 3.50 12.22 3.76
CA GLY A 156 4.50 13.07 3.10
C GLY A 156 4.06 14.53 2.89
N TYR A 157 2.92 14.92 3.45
CA TYR A 157 2.41 16.29 3.51
C TYR A 157 1.76 16.52 4.87
N GLN A 158 1.67 17.78 5.32
CA GLN A 158 0.87 18.10 6.50
C GLN A 158 -0.61 17.96 6.18
N PRO A 159 -1.33 17.03 6.83
CA PRO A 159 -2.73 16.81 6.52
C PRO A 159 -3.59 18.01 6.91
N LYS A 160 -4.61 18.31 6.08
CA LYS A 160 -5.58 19.38 6.36
C LYS A 160 -6.54 19.03 7.49
N VAL A 161 -6.84 17.74 7.61
CA VAL A 161 -7.71 17.18 8.65
C VAL A 161 -6.81 16.57 9.71
N ARG A 162 -7.00 16.93 10.98
CA ARG A 162 -6.32 16.27 12.08
C ARG A 162 -7.07 14.98 12.42
N THR A 163 -6.50 13.84 12.02
CA THR A 163 -6.94 12.51 12.48
C THR A 163 -6.16 12.13 13.72
N ARG A 164 -6.74 11.23 14.53
CA ARG A 164 -6.11 10.65 15.71
C ARG A 164 -5.98 9.16 15.51
N LEU A 165 -4.76 8.69 15.37
CA LEU A 165 -4.47 7.27 15.27
C LEU A 165 -4.36 6.66 16.66
N ASP A 166 -5.20 5.67 16.93
CA ASP A 166 -5.08 4.79 18.08
C ASP A 166 -4.24 3.56 17.72
N LEU A 167 -3.09 3.41 18.37
CA LEU A 167 -2.19 2.28 18.15
C LEU A 167 -2.59 1.04 18.95
N SER A 168 -3.62 1.10 19.81
CA SER A 168 -4.09 -0.04 20.60
C SER A 168 -4.48 -1.24 19.72
N VAL A 169 -4.94 -0.97 18.50
CA VAL A 169 -5.27 -1.98 17.48
C VAL A 169 -4.08 -2.85 17.10
N LEU A 170 -2.86 -2.29 17.15
CA LEU A 170 -1.65 -3.00 16.73
C LEU A 170 -1.20 -4.04 17.76
N THR A 171 -1.67 -3.99 19.01
CA THR A 171 -1.20 -4.86 20.10
C THR A 171 -1.31 -6.36 19.81
N GLY A 172 -2.22 -6.78 18.93
CA GLY A 172 -2.34 -8.18 18.49
C GLY A 172 -1.27 -8.61 17.46
N LEU A 173 -0.60 -7.66 16.81
CA LEU A 173 0.36 -7.90 15.71
C LEU A 173 1.75 -8.23 16.27
N LYS A 174 1.87 -9.36 16.96
CA LYS A 174 3.10 -9.73 17.70
C LYS A 174 4.33 -9.94 16.82
N GLY A 175 4.15 -10.13 15.50
CA GLY A 175 5.22 -10.23 14.50
C GLY A 175 5.64 -8.90 13.87
N LEU A 176 5.07 -7.76 14.29
CA LEU A 176 5.36 -6.46 13.71
C LEU A 176 6.78 -6.01 14.08
N GLU A 177 7.63 -5.81 13.08
CA GLU A 177 9.07 -5.52 13.21
C GLU A 177 9.39 -4.06 12.90
N THR A 178 8.68 -3.48 11.95
CA THR A 178 8.90 -2.11 11.48
C THR A 178 7.60 -1.31 11.52
N ILE A 179 7.65 -0.16 12.18
CA ILE A 179 6.60 0.86 12.14
C ILE A 179 7.21 2.18 11.68
N THR A 180 6.69 2.73 10.60
CA THR A 180 6.94 4.12 10.19
C THR A 180 5.63 4.89 10.16
N LEU A 181 5.48 5.89 11.03
CA LEU A 181 4.33 6.80 11.06
C LEU A 181 4.83 8.22 10.88
N ALA A 182 4.82 8.72 9.64
CA ALA A 182 5.38 10.02 9.31
C ALA A 182 4.35 10.95 8.66
N TYR A 183 4.05 12.06 9.31
CA TYR A 183 3.02 13.02 8.92
C TYR A 183 1.59 12.46 8.97
N THR A 184 1.35 11.48 9.85
CA THR A 184 0.04 10.81 10.01
C THR A 184 -1.00 11.63 10.79
N GLY A 185 -0.65 12.83 11.24
CA GLY A 185 -1.49 13.66 12.11
C GLY A 185 -1.11 13.49 13.58
N GLU A 186 -2.11 13.19 14.41
CA GLU A 186 -1.96 12.98 15.86
C GLU A 186 -1.98 11.50 16.19
N ILE A 187 -1.13 11.06 17.12
CA ILE A 187 -1.15 9.72 17.70
C ILE A 187 -1.61 9.84 19.15
N VAL A 188 -2.60 9.03 19.53
CA VAL A 188 -3.22 9.10 20.87
C VAL A 188 -2.21 8.79 21.97
N SER A 189 -1.44 7.72 21.83
CA SER A 189 -0.41 7.30 22.78
C SER A 189 0.54 6.31 22.11
N LEU A 190 1.81 6.32 22.53
CA LEU A 190 2.81 5.32 22.12
C LEU A 190 2.84 4.07 23.03
N ARG A 191 2.08 4.05 24.13
CA ARG A 191 2.05 2.92 25.08
C ARG A 191 1.84 1.54 24.44
N PRO A 192 1.00 1.36 23.40
CA PRO A 192 0.82 0.07 22.74
C PRO A 192 2.10 -0.54 22.17
N LEU A 193 3.13 0.27 21.86
CA LEU A 193 4.40 -0.22 21.32
C LEU A 193 5.12 -1.16 22.30
N ARG A 194 4.90 -1.02 23.61
CA ARG A 194 5.45 -1.92 24.65
C ARG A 194 4.98 -3.37 24.50
N GLU A 195 3.86 -3.58 23.83
CA GLU A 195 3.26 -4.89 23.66
C GLU A 195 3.69 -5.59 22.36
N LEU A 196 4.61 -4.99 21.60
CA LEU A 196 5.09 -5.48 20.30
C LEU A 196 6.55 -5.98 20.43
N PRO A 197 6.75 -7.25 20.84
CA PRO A 197 8.07 -7.77 21.21
C PRO A 197 9.04 -7.92 20.03
N ALA A 198 8.53 -7.89 18.79
CA ALA A 198 9.32 -8.04 17.59
C ALA A 198 9.82 -6.71 17.01
N LEU A 199 9.40 -5.55 17.53
CA LEU A 199 9.80 -4.25 16.99
C LEU A 199 11.31 -4.05 17.04
N ARG A 200 11.89 -3.72 15.88
CA ARG A 200 13.31 -3.38 15.69
C ARG A 200 13.51 -2.06 15.00
N GLU A 201 12.49 -1.55 14.31
CA GLU A 201 12.56 -0.26 13.65
C GLU A 201 11.28 0.54 13.93
N VAL A 202 11.44 1.70 14.56
CA VAL A 202 10.34 2.62 14.87
C VAL A 202 10.72 4.02 14.42
N ARG A 203 9.99 4.56 13.46
CA ARG A 203 10.20 5.90 12.94
C ARG A 203 8.91 6.69 13.08
N ILE A 204 8.87 7.65 13.99
CA ILE A 204 7.69 8.47 14.24
C ILE A 204 8.01 9.92 13.92
N ARG A 205 7.21 10.53 13.05
CA ARG A 205 7.21 11.98 12.76
C ARG A 205 5.76 12.46 12.80
N ALA A 206 5.17 12.51 13.99
CA ALA A 206 3.77 12.84 14.23
C ALA A 206 3.61 13.52 15.61
N ASP A 207 2.50 14.23 15.80
CA ASP A 207 2.17 14.83 17.10
C ASP A 207 1.75 13.72 18.07
N ILE A 208 2.38 13.61 19.25
CA ILE A 208 1.99 12.64 20.29
C ILE A 208 1.13 13.35 21.33
N LEU A 209 -0.14 12.94 21.45
CA LEU A 209 -1.14 13.70 22.19
C LEU A 209 -0.92 13.71 23.70
N ASP A 210 -0.50 12.60 24.29
CA ASP A 210 -0.20 12.51 25.72
C ASP A 210 1.22 13.01 26.06
N GLY A 211 2.04 13.30 25.04
CA GLY A 211 3.44 13.74 25.19
C GLY A 211 4.39 12.67 25.76
N ASP A 212 3.93 11.43 25.96
CA ASP A 212 4.72 10.38 26.59
C ASP A 212 5.55 9.62 25.54
N LEU A 213 6.84 9.97 25.44
CA LEU A 213 7.80 9.30 24.56
C LEU A 213 8.52 8.12 25.24
N SER A 214 8.29 7.87 26.54
CA SER A 214 8.95 6.78 27.27
C SER A 214 8.75 5.38 26.68
N PRO A 215 7.65 5.04 25.95
CA PRO A 215 7.55 3.75 25.29
C PRO A 215 8.65 3.47 24.25
N LEU A 216 9.27 4.51 23.69
CA LEU A 216 10.38 4.37 22.76
C LEU A 216 11.69 3.98 23.47
N ASP A 217 11.83 4.31 24.76
CA ASP A 217 13.00 3.95 25.57
C ASP A 217 12.98 2.46 25.99
N ASP A 218 11.80 1.83 25.97
CA ASP A 218 11.62 0.42 26.31
C ASP A 218 11.92 -0.54 25.13
N LEU A 219 12.19 0.02 23.94
CA LEU A 219 12.58 -0.76 22.78
C LEU A 219 13.98 -1.38 22.99
N PRO A 220 14.27 -2.51 22.33
CA PRO A 220 15.60 -3.12 22.37
C PRO A 220 16.72 -2.13 22.04
N ALA A 221 17.87 -2.24 22.70
CA ALA A 221 18.99 -1.29 22.52
C ALA A 221 19.57 -1.29 21.09
N ASP A 222 19.35 -2.35 20.31
CA ASP A 222 19.73 -2.47 18.91
C ASP A 222 18.66 -1.96 17.93
N ALA A 223 17.51 -1.49 18.44
CA ALA A 223 16.44 -0.96 17.62
C ALA A 223 16.82 0.38 16.98
N ILE A 224 16.41 0.57 15.72
CA ILE A 224 16.52 1.83 15.02
C ILE A 224 15.32 2.69 15.39
N VAL A 225 15.56 3.76 16.15
CA VAL A 225 14.51 4.69 16.58
C VAL A 225 14.75 6.05 15.96
N VAL A 226 13.74 6.60 15.27
CA VAL A 226 13.66 8.02 14.90
C VAL A 226 12.51 8.62 15.67
N ARG A 227 12.82 9.58 16.54
CA ARG A 227 11.85 10.18 17.46
C ARG A 227 11.04 11.31 16.78
N PRO A 228 9.85 11.66 17.31
CA PRO A 228 9.04 12.76 16.77
C PRO A 228 9.74 14.12 16.66
N ASP A 229 10.76 14.36 17.49
CA ASP A 229 11.49 15.61 17.65
C ASP A 229 12.82 15.69 16.86
N GLU A 230 13.22 14.60 16.19
CA GLU A 230 14.40 14.50 15.29
C GLU A 230 14.01 14.65 13.81
#